data_AF-A0A7W3VLY1-F1
#
_entry.id   AF-A0A7W3VLY1-F1
#
_cell.length_a   1.000
_cell.length_b   1.000
_cell.length_c   1.000
_cell.angle_alpha   90.00
_cell.angle_beta   90.00
_cell.angle_gamma   90.00
#
_symmetry.space_group_name_H-M   'P 1'
#
loop_
_entity.id
_entity.type
_entity.pdbx_description
1 polymer ?
#
loop_
_entity_poly.entity_id
_entity_poly.type
_entity_poly.pdbx_seq_one_letter_code
_entity_poly.pdbx_strand_id
1 'polypeptide(L)'
;MKLPVIKHLTQFIEDNDQDYIIETLEVLENLTEVPSLKDEELDVIGELISNMYGALEVQKLMKEGATQKEALNSFMQRVLGSIDK
;
A
#
# COMPACT_ATOMS: atom_id res chain seq x y z
N MET A 1 7.48 2.97 3.34
CA MET A 1 6.85 2.55 2.07
C MET A 1 7.89 2.36 0.98
N LYS A 2 7.74 1.33 0.14
CA LYS A 2 8.70 0.91 -0.89
C LYS A 2 8.05 0.92 -2.28
N LEU A 3 8.49 1.83 -3.14
CA LEU A 3 7.95 1.98 -4.51
C LEU A 3 7.96 0.67 -5.33
N PRO A 4 9.02 -0.18 -5.30
CA PRO A 4 9.00 -1.45 -6.02
C PRO A 4 7.89 -2.41 -5.57
N VAL A 5 7.57 -2.41 -4.27
CA VAL A 5 6.51 -3.26 -3.70
C VAL A 5 5.15 -2.74 -4.13
N ILE A 6 4.93 -1.43 -4.00
CA ILE A 6 3.67 -0.78 -4.41
C ILE A 6 3.38 -1.06 -5.88
N LYS A 7 4.37 -0.86 -6.76
CA LYS A 7 4.22 -1.15 -8.20
C LYS A 7 3.84 -2.60 -8.46
N HIS A 8 4.47 -3.54 -7.76
CA HIS A 8 4.16 -4.97 -7.91
C HIS A 8 2.73 -5.29 -7.45
N LEU A 9 2.31 -4.74 -6.31
CA LEU A 9 0.94 -4.92 -5.80
C LEU A 9 -0.12 -4.25 -6.69
N THR A 10 0.17 -3.07 -7.25
CA THR A 10 -0.72 -2.45 -8.24
C THR A 10 -0.90 -3.34 -9.47
N GLN A 11 0.18 -3.95 -9.97
CA GLN A 11 0.06 -4.92 -11.07
C GLN A 11 -0.74 -6.16 -10.65
N PHE A 12 -0.50 -6.68 -9.45
CA PHE A 12 -1.28 -7.80 -8.90
C PHE A 12 -2.78 -7.49 -8.88
N ILE A 13 -3.18 -6.27 -8.52
CA ILE A 13 -4.58 -5.84 -8.54
C ILE A 13 -5.15 -5.83 -9.97
N GLU A 14 -4.41 -5.31 -10.95
CA GLU A 14 -4.84 -5.30 -12.36
C GLU A 14 -5.00 -6.71 -12.94
N ASP A 15 -4.11 -7.63 -12.54
CA ASP A 15 -4.14 -9.02 -12.98
C ASP A 15 -5.24 -9.84 -12.26
N ASN A 16 -5.76 -9.33 -11.13
CA ASN A 16 -6.72 -10.02 -10.28
C ASN A 16 -7.86 -9.06 -9.88
N ASP A 17 -8.08 -8.88 -8.57
CA ASP A 17 -9.04 -7.95 -8.00
C ASP A 17 -8.41 -7.25 -6.78
N GLN A 18 -8.84 -6.03 -6.50
CA GLN A 18 -8.41 -5.25 -5.34
C GLN A 18 -8.86 -5.89 -4.02
N ASP A 19 -9.93 -6.68 -4.04
CA ASP A 19 -10.52 -7.29 -2.85
C ASP A 19 -9.52 -8.21 -2.11
N TYR A 20 -8.63 -8.90 -2.82
CA TYR A 20 -7.53 -9.67 -2.21
C TYR A 20 -6.65 -8.83 -1.28
N ILE A 21 -6.37 -7.58 -1.67
CA ILE A 21 -5.54 -6.66 -0.87
C ILE A 21 -6.34 -6.13 0.32
N ILE A 22 -7.62 -5.80 0.12
CA ILE A 22 -8.50 -5.28 1.17
C ILE A 22 -8.70 -6.34 2.27
N GLU A 23 -9.01 -7.58 1.90
CA GLU A 23 -9.18 -8.68 2.85
C GLU A 23 -7.87 -8.99 3.57
N THR A 24 -6.73 -8.93 2.88
CA THR A 24 -5.41 -9.11 3.51
C THR A 24 -5.12 -7.99 4.51
N LEU A 25 -5.47 -6.75 4.19
CA LEU A 25 -5.32 -5.61 5.10
C LEU A 25 -6.13 -5.83 6.39
N GLU A 26 -7.38 -6.27 6.29
CA GLU A 26 -8.22 -6.57 7.47
C GLU A 26 -7.57 -7.64 8.38
N VAL A 27 -6.98 -8.68 7.78
CA VAL A 27 -6.25 -9.74 8.52
C VAL A 27 -4.99 -9.19 9.19
N LEU A 28 -4.20 -8.39 8.46
CA LEU A 28 -2.96 -7.83 8.99
C LEU A 28 -3.21 -6.80 10.10
N GLU A 29 -4.22 -5.96 9.96
CA GLU A 29 -4.64 -5.02 11.00
C GLU A 29 -5.09 -5.77 12.25
N ASN A 30 -5.93 -6.80 12.11
CA ASN A 30 -6.32 -7.64 13.24
C ASN A 30 -5.11 -8.31 13.92
N LEU A 31 -4.12 -8.74 13.13
CA LEU A 31 -2.89 -9.36 13.65
C LEU A 31 -2.07 -8.39 14.52
N THR A 32 -2.09 -7.09 14.24
CA THR A 32 -1.35 -6.09 15.05
C THR A 32 -1.88 -5.94 16.48
N GLU A 33 -3.10 -6.40 16.76
CA GLU A 33 -3.71 -6.38 18.10
C GLU A 33 -3.20 -7.50 19.02
N VAL A 34 -2.34 -8.40 18.53
CA VAL A 34 -1.78 -9.49 19.33
C VAL A 34 -0.73 -8.94 20.31
N PRO A 35 -0.94 -9.02 21.63
CA PRO A 35 -0.11 -8.33 22.62
C PRO A 35 1.29 -8.95 22.80
N SER A 36 1.52 -10.15 22.27
CA SER A 36 2.81 -10.84 22.35
C SER A 36 3.74 -10.53 21.17
N LEU A 37 3.28 -9.80 20.16
CA LEU A 37 4.12 -9.36 19.06
C LEU A 37 5.13 -8.32 19.57
N LYS A 38 6.36 -8.46 19.11
CA LYS A 38 7.42 -7.50 19.40
C LYS A 38 7.31 -6.30 18.48
N ASP A 39 7.89 -5.18 18.91
CA ASP A 39 7.96 -3.95 18.12
C ASP A 39 8.53 -4.20 16.71
N GLU A 40 9.59 -5.01 16.59
CA GLU A 40 10.20 -5.34 15.29
C GLU A 40 9.25 -6.11 14.35
N GLU A 41 8.34 -6.93 14.90
CA GLU A 41 7.34 -7.68 14.14
C GLU A 41 6.20 -6.76 13.72
N LEU A 42 5.76 -5.88 14.62
CA LEU A 42 4.76 -4.84 14.35
C LEU A 42 5.25 -3.85 13.30
N ASP A 43 6.52 -3.46 13.32
CA ASP A 43 7.13 -2.57 12.32
C ASP A 43 7.09 -3.19 10.92
N VAL A 44 7.39 -4.49 10.82
CA VAL A 44 7.33 -5.23 9.53
C VAL A 44 5.89 -5.32 9.04
N ILE A 45 4.93 -5.66 9.90
CA ILE A 45 3.50 -5.72 9.54
C ILE A 45 2.99 -4.33 9.12
N GLY A 46 3.35 -3.29 9.87
CA GLY A 46 3.02 -1.90 9.55
C GLY A 46 3.60 -1.45 8.21
N GLU A 47 4.80 -1.92 7.86
CA GLU A 47 5.38 -1.66 6.54
C GLU A 47 4.58 -2.34 5.41
N LEU A 48 4.14 -3.59 5.62
CA LEU A 48 3.30 -4.32 4.66
C LEU A 48 1.96 -3.62 4.45
N ILE A 49 1.27 -3.28 5.55
CA ILE A 49 0.01 -2.53 5.55
C ILE A 49 0.18 -1.21 4.78
N SER A 50 1.22 -0.44 5.10
CA SER A 50 1.48 0.84 4.44
C SER A 50 1.70 0.70 2.94
N ASN A 51 2.40 -0.35 2.50
CA ASN A 51 2.63 -0.61 1.08
C ASN A 51 1.33 -1.04 0.36
N MET A 52 0.49 -1.85 1.00
CA MET A 52 -0.80 -2.30 0.45
C MET A 52 -1.78 -1.13 0.28
N TYR A 53 -1.92 -0.26 1.27
CA TYR A 53 -2.70 0.98 1.12
C TYR A 53 -2.14 1.89 0.03
N GLY A 54 -0.81 1.99 -0.09
CA GLY A 54 -0.17 2.71 -1.19
C GLY A 54 -0.55 2.17 -2.56
N ALA A 55 -0.65 0.84 -2.70
CA ALA A 55 -1.06 0.20 -3.95
C ALA A 55 -2.53 0.48 -4.30
N LEU A 56 -3.44 0.43 -3.31
CA LEU A 56 -4.86 0.76 -3.50
C LEU A 56 -5.05 2.22 -3.94
N GLU A 57 -4.27 3.14 -3.39
CA GLU A 57 -4.35 4.54 -3.76
C GLU A 57 -3.83 4.81 -5.18
N VAL A 58 -2.74 4.15 -5.59
CA VAL A 58 -2.27 4.18 -6.98
C VAL A 58 -3.34 3.59 -7.91
N GLN A 59 -3.96 2.49 -7.51
CA GLN A 59 -5.02 1.85 -8.30
C GLN A 59 -6.25 2.76 -8.47
N LYS A 60 -6.62 3.50 -7.42
CA LYS A 60 -7.69 4.50 -7.49
C LYS A 60 -7.40 5.56 -8.55
N LEU A 61 -6.19 6.12 -8.56
CA LEU A 61 -5.78 7.11 -9.56
C LEU A 61 -5.82 6.54 -10.99
N MET A 62 -5.45 5.26 -11.15
CA MET A 62 -5.56 4.58 -12.45
C MET A 62 -7.01 4.42 -12.90
N LYS A 63 -7.93 4.06 -11.98
CA LYS A 63 -9.38 4.02 -12.25
C LYS A 63 -9.96 5.39 -12.63
N GLU A 64 -9.34 6.47 -12.14
CA GLU A 64 -9.68 7.86 -12.50
C GLU A 64 -9.07 8.31 -13.85
N GLY A 65 -8.33 7.44 -14.53
CA GLY A 65 -7.82 7.65 -15.89
C GLY A 65 -6.33 7.99 -15.99
N ALA A 66 -5.60 8.02 -14.87
CA ALA A 66 -4.15 8.21 -14.91
C ALA A 66 -3.44 6.95 -15.46
N THR A 67 -2.34 7.13 -16.20
CA THR A 67 -1.47 6.00 -16.49
C THR A 67 -0.80 5.49 -15.20
N GLN A 68 -0.42 4.22 -15.14
CA GLN A 68 0.27 3.65 -13.97
C GLN A 68 1.51 4.48 -13.57
N LYS A 69 2.25 5.00 -14.55
CA LYS A 69 3.42 5.86 -14.29
C LYS A 69 3.03 7.19 -13.64
N GLU A 70 1.98 7.85 -14.13
CA GLU A 70 1.49 9.11 -13.55
C GLU A 70 0.92 8.90 -12.15
N ALA A 71 0.13 7.83 -11.95
CA ALA A 71 -0.43 7.46 -10.66
C ALA A 71 0.68 7.22 -9.61
N LEU A 72 1.68 6.40 -9.95
CA LEU A 72 2.83 6.12 -9.07
C LEU A 72 3.61 7.41 -8.74
N ASN A 73 3.88 8.26 -9.74
CA ASN A 73 4.62 9.51 -9.51
C ASN A 73 3.82 10.48 -8.63
N SER A 74 2.52 10.63 -8.88
CA SER A 74 1.64 11.49 -8.09
C SER A 74 1.56 11.01 -6.65
N PHE A 75 1.38 9.70 -6.45
CA PHE A 75 1.39 9.10 -5.11
C PHE A 75 2.72 9.38 -4.37
N MET A 76 3.86 9.11 -5.01
CA MET A 76 5.17 9.34 -4.40
C MET A 76 5.43 10.81 -4.09
N GLN A 77 4.99 11.74 -4.96
CA GLN A 77 5.10 13.17 -4.67
C GLN A 77 4.29 13.58 -3.46
N ARG A 78 3.10 13.01 -3.22
CA ARG A 78 2.33 13.29 -2.01
C ARG A 78 3.01 12.71 -0.78
N VAL A 79 3.51 11.48 -0.85
CA VAL A 79 4.20 10.84 0.29
C VAL A 79 5.45 11.63 0.68
N LEU A 80 6.27 12.02 -0.31
CA LEU A 80 7.51 12.77 -0.07
C LEU A 80 7.25 14.25 0.23
N GLY A 81 6.29 14.88 -0.44
CA GLY A 81 5.90 16.27 -0.20
C GLY A 81 5.18 16.49 1.13
N SER A 82 4.73 15.42 1.80
CA SER A 82 4.25 15.45 3.18
C SER A 82 5.38 15.50 4.22
N ILE A 83 6.65 15.40 3.79
CA ILE A 83 7.83 15.40 4.68
C ILE A 83 8.46 16.81 4.79
N ASP A 84 8.20 17.71 3.83
CA ASP A 84 8.75 19.07 3.79
C ASP A 84 7.76 20.17 4.26
N LYS A 85 6.84 19.85 5.17
CA LYS A 85 5.95 20.84 5.83
C LYS A 85 5.95 20.72 7.33
#